data_AF-A0A0K2W1B6-F1
#
_entry.id   AF-A0A0K2W1B6-F1
#
_cell.length_a   1.000
_cell.length_b   1.000
_cell.length_c   1.000
_cell.angle_alpha   90.00
_cell.angle_beta   90.00
_cell.angle_gamma   90.00
#
_symmetry.space_group_name_H-M   'P 1'
#
loop_
_entity.id
_entity.type
_entity.pdbx_description
1 polymer ?
#
loop_
_entity_poly.entity_id
_entity_poly.type
_entity_poly.pdbx_seq_one_letter_code
_entity_poly.pdbx_strand_id
1 'polypeptide(L)' 'MEMANLGRNALVKLLGSASPASEILARKRALTMDMAFKLNREWHIPAEVLIVPYHLADQGNKKDKKAAHRV' A
#
# COMPACT_ATOMS: atom_id res chain seq x y z
N MET A 1 -4.57 -11.89 -20.81
CA MET A 1 -4.73 -12.26 -19.38
C MET A 1 -4.54 -10.99 -18.56
N GLU A 2 -5.62 -10.40 -18.03
CA GLU A 2 -5.54 -9.14 -17.26
C GLU A 2 -6.05 -9.35 -15.82
N MET A 3 -5.46 -10.31 -15.10
CA MET A 3 -5.83 -10.60 -13.71
C MET A 3 -5.41 -9.49 -12.72
N ALA A 4 -4.44 -8.64 -13.09
CA ALA A 4 -3.94 -7.56 -12.24
C ALA A 4 -4.83 -6.30 -12.23
N ASN A 5 -5.73 -6.15 -13.23
CA ASN A 5 -6.53 -4.93 -13.35
C ASN A 5 -7.65 -4.85 -12.30
N LEU A 6 -8.04 -6.00 -11.73
CA LEU A 6 -9.04 -6.08 -10.66
C LEU A 6 -8.56 -5.34 -9.41
N GLY A 7 -7.31 -5.57 -8.97
CA GLY A 7 -6.76 -4.98 -7.77
C GLY A 7 -6.68 -3.45 -7.84
N ARG A 8 -6.15 -2.90 -8.95
CA ARG A 8 -6.03 -1.44 -9.12
C ARG A 8 -7.39 -0.77 -9.27
N ASN A 9 -8.23 -1.23 -10.19
CA ASN A 9 -9.53 -0.59 -10.43
C ASN A 9 -10.46 -0.68 -9.23
N ALA A 10 -10.44 -1.80 -8.50
CA ALA A 10 -11.22 -1.91 -7.27
C ALA A 10 -10.71 -0.90 -6.22
N LEU A 11 -9.38 -0.77 -6.05
CA LEU A 11 -8.81 0.19 -5.11
C LEU A 11 -9.08 1.64 -5.53
N VAL A 12 -9.06 1.96 -6.83
CA VAL A 12 -9.46 3.29 -7.36
C VAL A 12 -10.92 3.58 -7.03
N LYS A 13 -11.82 2.63 -7.25
CA LYS A 13 -13.26 2.77 -6.94
C LYS A 13 -13.49 3.02 -5.45
N LEU A 14 -12.73 2.32 -4.59
CA LEU A 14 -12.83 2.45 -3.14
C LEU A 14 -12.23 3.76 -2.60
N LEU A 15 -11.07 4.16 -3.13
CA LEU A 15 -10.31 5.32 -2.66
C LEU A 15 -10.67 6.63 -3.39
N GLY A 16 -11.45 6.55 -4.47
CA GLY A 16 -11.88 7.68 -5.28
C GLY A 16 -10.79 8.29 -6.18
N SER A 17 -9.58 7.71 -6.22
CA SER A 17 -8.46 8.25 -6.99
C SER A 17 -7.45 7.19 -7.41
N ALA A 18 -6.92 7.34 -8.63
CA ALA A 18 -5.97 6.39 -9.21
C ALA A 18 -4.54 6.53 -8.67
N SER A 19 -4.11 7.76 -8.37
CA SER A 19 -2.75 8.02 -7.86
C SER A 19 -2.48 7.31 -6.51
N PRO A 20 -3.31 7.48 -5.46
CA PRO A 20 -3.08 6.82 -4.18
C PRO A 20 -3.14 5.30 -4.28
N ALA A 21 -4.05 4.78 -5.10
CA ALA A 21 -4.18 3.33 -5.32
C ALA A 21 -2.92 2.73 -5.95
N SER A 22 -2.35 3.39 -6.95
CA SER A 22 -1.11 2.95 -7.61
C SER A 22 0.07 2.96 -6.64
N GLU A 23 0.18 3.99 -5.80
CA GLU A 23 1.25 4.10 -4.80
C GLU A 23 1.18 3.02 -3.72
N ILE A 24 -0.02 2.68 -3.25
CA ILE A 24 -0.22 1.62 -2.25
C ILE A 24 0.12 0.25 -2.85
N LEU A 25 -0.34 -0.03 -4.07
CA LEU A 25 -0.02 -1.27 -4.77
C LEU A 25 1.48 -1.40 -5.06
N ALA A 26 2.15 -0.29 -5.35
CA ALA A 26 3.59 -0.23 -5.52
C ALA A 26 4.37 -0.20 -4.19
N ARG A 27 3.68 -0.30 -3.03
CA ARG A 27 4.24 -0.16 -1.67
C ARG A 27 5.07 1.11 -1.49
N LYS A 28 4.79 2.17 -2.26
CA LYS A 28 5.44 3.48 -2.11
C LYS A 28 4.84 4.26 -0.94
N ARG A 29 3.59 3.95 -0.61
CA ARG A 29 2.81 4.58 0.46
C ARG A 29 2.24 3.52 1.39
N ALA A 30 2.28 3.81 2.70
CA ALA A 30 1.64 2.98 3.70
C ALA A 30 0.10 3.08 3.60
N LEU A 31 -0.58 1.97 3.90
CA LEU A 31 -2.03 1.93 4.01
C LEU A 31 -2.42 2.72 5.28
N THR A 32 -3.30 3.71 5.15
CA THR A 32 -3.79 4.46 6.31
C THR A 32 -4.93 3.72 7.00
N MET A 33 -5.18 4.06 8.27
CA MET A 33 -6.26 3.47 9.08
C MET A 33 -7.64 3.61 8.41
N ASP A 34 -7.94 4.78 7.83
CA ASP A 34 -9.18 5.04 7.08
C ASP A 34 -9.32 4.12 5.85
N MET A 35 -8.23 3.92 5.10
CA MET A 35 -8.24 3.03 3.94
C MET A 35 -8.41 1.58 4.35
N ALA A 36 -7.77 1.15 5.44
CA ALA A 36 -7.94 -0.18 6.01
C ALA A 36 -9.39 -0.41 6.47
N PHE A 37 -10.01 0.59 7.10
CA PHE A 37 -11.42 0.53 7.49
C PHE A 37 -12.35 0.38 6.28
N LYS A 38 -12.14 1.18 5.22
CA LYS A 38 -12.90 1.07 3.97
C LYS A 38 -12.74 -0.31 3.31
N LEU A 39 -11.52 -0.85 3.27
CA LEU A 39 -11.25 -2.18 2.73
C LEU A 39 -11.94 -3.29 3.53
N ASN A 40 -11.94 -3.17 4.86
CA ASN A 40 -12.64 -4.12 5.72
C ASN A 40 -14.16 -4.08 5.49
N ARG A 41 -14.75 -2.88 5.36
CA ARG A 41 -16.20 -2.71 5.16
C ARG A 41 -16.67 -3.18 3.78
N GLU A 42 -15.94 -2.84 2.73
CA GLU A 42 -16.38 -3.12 1.36
C GLU A 42 -15.98 -4.51 0.89
N TRP A 43 -14.80 -5.00 1.27
CA TRP A 43 -14.25 -6.27 0.77
C TRP A 43 -14.16 -7.35 1.85
N HIS A 44 -14.62 -7.07 3.07
CA HIS A 44 -14.59 -8.01 4.19
C HIS A 44 -13.19 -8.57 4.50
N ILE A 45 -12.13 -7.82 4.15
CA ILE A 45 -10.75 -8.22 4.46
C ILE A 45 -10.51 -7.98 5.96
N PRO A 46 -10.04 -8.97 6.73
CA PRO A 46 -9.75 -8.81 8.15
C PRO A 46 -8.76 -7.67 8.39
N ALA A 47 -9.07 -6.80 9.37
CA ALA A 47 -8.23 -5.66 9.71
C ALA A 47 -6.81 -6.09 10.12
N GLU A 48 -6.68 -7.24 10.78
CA GLU A 48 -5.39 -7.83 11.19
C GLU A 48 -4.42 -8.00 10.01
N VAL A 49 -4.93 -8.32 8.82
CA VAL A 49 -4.12 -8.50 7.59
C VAL A 49 -3.73 -7.15 6.99
N LEU A 50 -4.59 -6.14 7.13
CA LEU A 50 -4.40 -4.81 6.56
C LEU A 50 -3.41 -3.95 7.35
N ILE A 51 -3.27 -4.21 8.66
CA ILE A 51 -2.39 -3.44 9.56
C ILE A 51 -1.02 -4.07 9.77
N VAL A 52 -0.72 -5.20 9.12
CA VAL A 52 0.58 -5.87 9.24
C VAL A 52 1.68 -4.89 8.80
N PRO A 53 2.72 -4.64 9.61
CA PRO A 53 3.82 -3.78 9.21
C PRO A 53 4.55 -4.39 8.01
N TYR A 54 4.77 -3.58 6.97
CA TYR A 54 5.53 -3.95 5.78
C TYR A 54 6.54 -2.88 5.40
N HIS A 55 7.60 -3.29 4.71
CA HIS A 55 8.59 -2.35 4.19
C HIS A 55 8.02 -1.63 2.96
N LEU A 56 8.07 -0.30 2.97
CA LEU A 56 7.78 0.47 1.76
C LEU A 56 8.96 0.34 0.78
N ALA A 57 8.66 0.33 -0.51
CA ALA A 57 9.65 0.22 -1.58
C ALA A 57 10.74 1.30 -1.50
N ASP A 58 10.40 2.49 -0.99
CA ASP A 58 11.34 3.60 -0.82
C ASP A 58 12.11 3.58 0.51
N GLN A 59 11.61 2.86 1.53
CA GLN A 59 12.23 2.80 2.87
C GLN A 59 13.53 1.99 2.88
N GLY A 60 13.65 0.97 2.02
CA GLY A 60 14.88 0.17 1.88
C GLY A 60 16.05 1.03 1.43
N ASN A 61 15.85 1.84 0.39
CA ASN A 61 16.91 2.64 -0.23
C ASN A 61 17.51 3.74 0.67
N LYS A 62 16.79 4.17 1.71
CA LYS A 62 17.30 5.14 2.71
C LYS A 62 18.16 4.49 3.79
N LYS A 63 17.87 3.24 4.18
CA LYS A 63 18.62 2.52 5.22
C LYS A 63 20.03 2.17 4.75
N ASP A 64 20.18 1.72 3.50
CA ASP A 64 21.48 1.43 2.89
C ASP A 64 22.37 2.69 2.76
N LYS A 65 21.79 3.85 2.41
CA LYS A 65 22.52 5.12 2.33
C LYS A 65 22.93 5.68 3.70
N LYS A 66 22.14 5.45 4.75
CA LYS A 66 22.47 5.92 6.12
C LYS A 66 23.60 5.10 6.75
N ALA A 67 23.76 3.82 6.37
CA ALA A 67 24.90 2.99 6.77
C ALA A 67 26.20 3.43 6.08
N ALA A 68 26.13 3.82 4.80
CA ALA A 68 27.30 4.25 4.02
C ALA A 68 27.87 5.62 4.40
N HIS A 69 27.10 6.48 5.09
CA HIS A 69 27.56 7.81 5.51
C HIS A 69 28.15 7.84 6.93
N ARG A 70 28.27 6.68 7.60
CA ARG A 70 28.79 6.57 8.97
C ARG A 70 30.16 5.87 9.06
N VAL A 71 30.97 5.98 7.99
CA VAL A 71 32.36 5.51 7.92
C VAL A 71 33.28 6.66 7.56
#